data_AF-A0A7X9PG05-F1
#
_entry.id   AF-A0A7X9PG05-F1
#
_cell.length_a   1.000
_cell.length_b   1.000
_cell.length_c   1.000
_cell.angle_alpha   90.00
_cell.angle_beta   90.00
_cell.angle_gamma   90.00
#
_symmetry.space_group_name_H-M   'P 1'
#
loop_
_entity.id
_entity.type
_entity.pdbx_description
1 polymer ?
#
loop_
_entity_poly.entity_id
_entity_poly.type
_entity_poly.pdbx_seq_one_letter_code
_entity_poly.pdbx_strand_id
1 'polypeptide(L)' 'MNTEKKIQLNLAIPERYRNYLRRMAAERVMSDPSEVVTGASIATELLVTALKSISGEKKKEGELHND' A
#
# COMPACT_ATOMS: atom_id res chain seq x y z
N MET A 1 17.90 13.08 -8.31
CA MET A 1 17.98 12.38 -7.02
C MET A 1 16.80 11.42 -6.96
N ASN A 2 17.04 10.11 -6.81
CA ASN A 2 15.99 9.07 -6.85
C ASN A 2 14.96 9.29 -5.74
N THR A 3 13.78 9.78 -6.10
CA THR A 3 12.66 10.08 -5.19
C THR A 3 11.87 8.83 -4.74
N GLU A 4 12.24 7.63 -5.21
CA GLU A 4 11.49 6.38 -4.95
C GLU A 4 12.19 5.41 -3.99
N LYS A 5 13.12 5.89 -3.16
CA LYS A 5 13.76 5.02 -2.18
C LYS A 5 12.73 4.57 -1.14
N LYS A 6 12.37 3.29 -1.16
CA LYS A 6 11.55 2.67 -0.09
C LYS A 6 12.36 2.67 1.21
N ILE A 7 11.80 3.28 2.25
CA ILE A 7 12.41 3.35 3.59
C ILE A 7 11.53 2.55 4.55
N GLN A 8 12.15 1.78 5.44
CA GLN A 8 11.42 1.04 6.47
C GLN A 8 10.83 1.99 7.51
N LEU A 9 9.55 1.79 7.84
CA LEU A 9 8.83 2.52 8.87
C LEU A 9 8.35 1.54 9.93
N ASN A 10 8.79 1.72 11.17
CA ASN A 10 8.32 0.92 12.30
C ASN A 10 7.00 1.49 12.81
N LEU A 11 5.94 0.68 12.77
CA LEU A 11 4.59 1.07 13.16
C LEU A 11 4.14 0.27 14.39
N ALA A 12 3.57 0.97 15.37
CA ALA A 12 2.86 0.36 16.49
C ALA A 12 1.35 0.52 16.26
N ILE A 13 0.64 -0.60 16.16
CA ILE A 13 -0.82 -0.61 15.96
C ILE A 13 -1.48 -1.60 16.93
N PRO A 14 -2.75 -1.38 17.32
CA PRO A 14 -3.52 -2.36 18.07
C PRO A 14 -3.55 -3.73 17.39
N GLU A 15 -3.46 -4.80 18.19
CA GLU A 15 -3.40 -6.18 17.71
C GLU A 15 -4.56 -6.53 16.76
N ARG A 16 -5.77 -6.05 17.06
CA ARG A 16 -6.95 -6.28 16.21
C ARG A 16 -6.73 -5.84 14.76
N TYR A 17 -6.07 -4.69 14.53
CA TYR A 17 -5.81 -4.18 13.18
C TYR A 17 -4.67 -4.94 12.51
N ARG A 18 -3.65 -5.32 13.28
CA ARG A 18 -2.56 -6.18 12.83
C ARG A 18 -3.07 -7.55 12.36
N ASN A 19 -4.04 -8.12 13.07
CA ASN A 19 -4.69 -9.38 12.69
C ASN A 19 -5.63 -9.19 11.50
N TYR A 20 -6.34 -8.07 11.43
CA TYR A 20 -7.14 -7.73 10.26
C TYR A 20 -6.31 -7.60 8.98
N LEU A 21 -5.16 -6.91 9.04
CA LEU A 21 -4.21 -6.82 7.92
C LEU A 21 -3.70 -8.19 7.47
N ARG A 22 -3.46 -9.13 8.41
CA ARG A 22 -3.09 -10.52 8.08
C ARG A 22 -4.22 -11.25 7.35
N ARG A 23 -5.47 -11.06 7.77
CA ARG A 23 -6.64 -11.70 7.12
C ARG A 23 -6.82 -11.22 5.69
N MET A 24 -6.77 -9.90 5.47
CA MET A 24 -6.84 -9.34 4.11
C MET A 24 -5.72 -9.84 3.21
N ALA A 25 -4.50 -10.00 3.75
CA ALA A 25 -3.39 -10.57 2.99
C ALA A 25 -3.65 -12.03 2.60
N ALA A 26 -4.16 -12.84 3.53
CA ALA A 26 -4.52 -14.23 3.24
C ALA A 26 -5.65 -14.32 2.20
N GLU A 27 -6.68 -13.48 2.31
CA GLU A 27 -7.78 -13.41 1.34
C GLU A 27 -7.28 -13.08 -0.07
N ARG A 28 -6.32 -12.13 -0.18
CA ARG A 28 -5.76 -11.73 -1.47
C ARG A 28 -4.92 -12.83 -2.12
N VAL A 29 -4.11 -13.54 -1.33
CA VAL A 29 -3.36 -14.73 -1.79
C VAL A 29 -4.30 -15.86 -2.21
N MET A 30 -5.43 -16.03 -1.52
CA MET A 30 -6.45 -17.01 -1.92
C MET A 30 -7.12 -16.64 -3.25
N SER A 31 -7.36 -15.34 -3.49
CA SER A 31 -7.94 -14.87 -4.75
C SER A 31 -6.98 -14.91 -5.94
N ASP A 32 -5.70 -14.66 -5.69
CA ASP A 32 -4.63 -14.78 -6.69
C ASP A 32 -3.39 -15.41 -6.02
N PRO A 33 -3.21 -16.74 -6.18
CA PRO A 33 -2.08 -17.46 -5.60
C PRO A 33 -0.71 -17.01 -6.13
N SER A 34 -0.66 -16.24 -7.21
CA SER A 34 0.59 -15.72 -7.77
C SER A 34 1.10 -14.45 -7.06
N GLU A 35 0.22 -13.73 -6.35
CA GLU A 35 0.61 -12.55 -5.57
C GLU A 35 1.12 -12.95 -4.16
N VAL A 36 2.33 -12.52 -3.80
CA VAL A 36 2.84 -12.64 -2.42
C VAL A 36 2.50 -11.38 -1.64
N VAL A 37 1.32 -11.37 -1.01
CA VAL A 37 0.83 -10.23 -0.23
C VAL A 37 1.05 -10.46 1.27
N THR A 38 1.47 -9.43 1.99
CA THR A 38 1.64 -9.47 3.45
C THR A 38 0.77 -8.40 4.12
N GLY A 39 0.51 -8.54 5.42
CA GLY A 39 -0.16 -7.47 6.17
C GLY A 39 0.61 -6.15 6.13
N ALA A 40 1.94 -6.18 5.98
CA ALA A 40 2.78 -4.99 5.86
C ALA A 40 2.63 -4.31 4.49
N SER A 41 2.52 -5.07 3.40
CA SER A 41 2.29 -4.49 2.07
C SER A 41 0.93 -3.83 2.00
N ILE A 42 -0.12 -4.46 2.53
CA ILE A 42 -1.46 -3.86 2.61
C ILE A 42 -1.44 -2.59 3.49
N ALA A 43 -0.77 -2.62 4.64
CA ALA A 43 -0.64 -1.43 5.47
C ALA A 43 0.08 -0.28 4.74
N THR A 44 1.10 -0.61 3.94
CA THR A 44 1.83 0.35 3.14
C THR A 44 0.94 0.98 2.06
N GLU A 45 0.14 0.18 1.35
CA GLU A 45 -0.79 0.68 0.33
C GLU A 45 -1.84 1.62 0.92
N LEU A 46 -2.44 1.24 2.06
CA LEU A 46 -3.41 2.06 2.78
C LEU A 46 -2.78 3.38 3.26
N LEU A 47 -1.57 3.31 3.82
CA LEU A 47 -0.84 4.48 4.31
C LEU A 47 -0.48 5.44 3.16
N VAL A 48 0.06 4.92 2.06
CA VAL A 48 0.40 5.73 0.88
C VAL A 48 -0.84 6.37 0.27
N THR A 49 -1.95 5.63 0.20
CA THR A 49 -3.23 6.16 -0.31
C THR A 49 -3.72 7.31 0.56
N ALA A 50 -3.73 7.13 1.89
CA ALA A 50 -4.14 8.17 2.83
C ALA A 50 -3.22 9.41 2.73
N LEU A 51 -1.90 9.21 2.65
CA LEU A 51 -0.95 10.31 2.51
C LEU A 51 -1.15 11.10 1.21
N LYS A 52 -1.36 10.42 0.08
CA LYS A 52 -1.67 11.08 -1.21
C LYS A 52 -2.97 11.89 -1.14
N SER A 53 -3.99 11.35 -0.47
CA SER A 53 -5.25 12.08 -0.25
C SER A 53 -5.05 13.32 0.61
N ILE A 54 -4.21 13.25 1.65
CA ILE A 54 -3.91 14.38 2.54
C ILE A 54 -3.02 15.42 1.84
N SER A 55 -2.02 14.99 1.07
CA SER A 55 -1.08 15.89 0.39
C SER A 55 -1.70 16.61 -0.82
N GLY A 56 -2.92 16.22 -1.23
CA GLY A 56 -3.57 16.77 -2.42
C GLY A 56 -2.94 16.27 -3.72
N GLU A 57 -2.09 15.23 -3.67
CA GLU A 57 -1.64 14.48 -4.83
C GLU A 57 -2.84 13.72 -5.43
N LYS A 58 -3.69 14.44 -6.18
CA LYS A 58 -4.66 13.81 -7.07
C LYS A 58 -3.89 12.87 -7.98
N LYS A 59 -4.39 11.63 -8.14
CA LYS A 59 -3.92 10.69 -9.17
C LYS A 59 -3.71 11.47 -10.48
N LYS A 60 -2.46 11.67 -10.89
CA LYS A 60 -2.13 11.98 -12.29
C LYS A 60 -2.32 10.68 -13.08
N GLU A 61 -3.56 10.23 -13.21
CA GLU A 61 -3.94 9.27 -14.23
C GLU A 61 -4.27 10.10 -15.48
N GLY A 62 -3.30 10.22 -16.40
CA GLY A 62 -3.54 10.78 -17.74
C GLY A 62 -2.54 11.83 -18.23
N GLU A 63 -1.25 11.51 -18.33
CA GLU A 63 -0.38 12.10 -19.36
C GLU A 63 0.32 10.93 -20.08
N LEU A 64 -0.46 10.22 -20.90
CA LEU A 64 0.08 9.36 -21.96
C LEU A 64 0.11 10.21 -23.24
N HIS A 65 1.32 10.54 -23.65
CA HIS A 65 1.79 10.82 -25.01
C HIS A 65 0.88 11.62 -25.97
N ASN A 66 1.28 12.87 -26.20
CA ASN A 66 1.29 13.43 -27.55
C ASN A 66 2.75 13.67 -27.94
N ASP A 67 3.27 12.83 -28.83
CA ASP A 67 4.04 13.19 -30.03
C ASP A 67 4.25 11.94 -30.89
#